data_AF-A0A5K8AL94-F1
#
_entry.id   AF-A0A5K8AL94-F1
#
_cell.length_a   1.000
_cell.length_b   1.000
_cell.length_c   1.000
_cell.angle_alpha   90.00
_cell.angle_beta   90.00
_cell.angle_gamma   90.00
#
_symmetry.space_group_name_H-M   'P 1'
#
loop_
_entity.id
_entity.type
_entity.pdbx_description
1 polymer ?
#
loop_
_entity_poly.entity_id
_entity_poly.type
_entity_poly.pdbx_seq_one_letter_code
_entity_poly.pdbx_strand_id
1 'polypeptide(L)'
;MSRPQPPKPAKPIVGFFLKERSLAADIAGMLQARLGPVDMISPWLDFDFTSYYEKEMGAPLFRRLMVFKPLIEQTRLAAIKRMTNELENTLQRGGRRRVNIDPGYLLPERFVLATGKNFTHRIYIGEGIYADLTLIYRKGVFRTLPWTYPDYADRRLIDFLTLVRNKYMIDLKKELARKPDALPGSASPDAGGEFS
;
A
#
# COMPACT_ATOMS: atom_id res chain seq x y z
N MET A 1 2.39 32.25 -0.27
CA MET A 1 2.18 31.20 0.75
C MET A 1 1.39 30.06 0.11
N SER A 2 1.79 28.80 0.32
CA SER A 2 1.02 27.65 -0.18
C SER A 2 -0.27 27.50 0.63
N ARG A 3 -1.39 27.20 -0.05
CA ARG A 3 -2.66 26.87 0.61
C ARG A 3 -2.70 25.36 0.83
N PRO A 4 -2.87 24.87 2.07
CA PRO A 4 -3.05 23.44 2.34
C PRO A 4 -4.22 22.87 1.53
N GLN A 5 -4.05 21.65 1.05
CA GLN A 5 -5.09 20.91 0.33
C GLN A 5 -5.26 19.54 0.98
N PRO A 6 -6.49 19.00 1.02
CA PRO A 6 -6.69 17.66 1.53
C PRO A 6 -5.91 16.64 0.68
N PRO A 7 -5.32 15.61 1.30
CA PRO A 7 -4.63 14.56 0.57
C PRO A 7 -5.63 13.77 -0.28
N LYS A 8 -5.18 13.26 -1.43
CA LYS A 8 -5.96 12.29 -2.20
C LYS A 8 -6.11 10.99 -1.40
N PRO A 9 -7.29 10.36 -1.39
CA PRO A 9 -7.46 9.05 -0.78
C PRO A 9 -6.64 8.02 -1.58
N ALA A 10 -5.95 7.11 -0.90
CA ALA A 10 -5.00 6.19 -1.51
C ALA A 10 -5.62 4.80 -1.77
N LYS A 11 -5.07 4.06 -2.72
CA LYS A 11 -5.45 2.66 -2.97
C LYS A 11 -4.68 1.74 -2.02
N PRO A 12 -5.34 1.04 -1.07
CA PRO A 12 -4.65 0.09 -0.19
C PRO A 12 -4.17 -1.14 -0.96
N ILE A 13 -2.93 -1.53 -0.68
CA ILE A 13 -2.30 -2.73 -1.24
C ILE A 13 -1.60 -3.46 -0.09
N VAL A 14 -1.76 -4.77 -0.01
CA VAL A 14 -1.08 -5.61 0.97
C VAL A 14 -0.29 -6.68 0.24
N GLY A 15 1.03 -6.62 0.34
CA GLY A 15 1.91 -7.71 -0.05
C GLY A 15 2.02 -8.71 1.08
N PHE A 16 2.11 -10.00 0.77
CA PHE A 16 2.53 -11.00 1.73
C PHE A 16 3.45 -12.02 1.07
N PHE A 17 4.31 -12.66 1.87
CA PHE A 17 5.04 -13.85 1.44
C PHE A 17 4.99 -14.95 2.49
N LEU A 18 5.01 -16.19 2.04
CA LEU A 18 4.83 -17.39 2.85
C LEU A 18 5.42 -18.61 2.16
N LYS A 19 5.61 -19.70 2.90
CA LYS A 19 5.95 -21.02 2.36
C LYS A 19 4.71 -21.80 1.93
N GLU A 20 3.72 -21.87 2.82
CA GLU A 20 2.52 -22.70 2.65
C GLU A 20 1.40 -21.92 1.93
N ARG A 21 1.31 -22.05 0.60
CA ARG A 21 0.31 -21.33 -0.21
C ARG A 21 -1.15 -21.59 0.19
N SER A 22 -1.43 -22.69 0.89
CA SER A 22 -2.75 -23.00 1.45
C SER A 22 -3.28 -21.93 2.40
N LEU A 23 -2.41 -21.17 3.08
CA LEU A 23 -2.81 -20.08 3.99
C LEU A 23 -3.35 -18.84 3.27
N ALA A 24 -3.16 -18.74 1.96
CA ALA A 24 -3.51 -17.54 1.22
C ALA A 24 -5.02 -17.23 1.28
N ALA A 25 -5.87 -18.26 1.32
CA ALA A 25 -7.32 -18.09 1.42
C ALA A 25 -7.72 -17.47 2.78
N ASP A 26 -7.13 -17.97 3.87
CA ASP A 26 -7.38 -17.47 5.22
C ASP A 26 -6.88 -16.03 5.39
N ILE A 27 -5.66 -15.76 4.92
CA ILE A 27 -5.09 -14.40 4.90
C ILE A 27 -5.98 -13.45 4.11
N ALA A 28 -6.46 -13.88 2.94
CA ALA A 28 -7.36 -13.08 2.12
C ALA A 28 -8.69 -12.80 2.81
N GLY A 29 -9.27 -13.79 3.51
CA GLY A 29 -10.49 -13.62 4.31
C GLY A 29 -10.30 -12.59 5.44
N MET A 30 -9.22 -12.73 6.22
CA MET A 30 -8.91 -11.82 7.32
C MET A 30 -8.65 -10.39 6.86
N LEU A 31 -7.90 -10.21 5.77
CA LEU A 31 -7.65 -8.88 5.19
C LEU A 31 -8.93 -8.25 4.64
N GLN A 32 -9.78 -9.02 3.96
CA GLN A 32 -11.06 -8.51 3.44
C GLN A 32 -12.00 -8.04 4.55
N ALA A 33 -12.04 -8.76 5.68
CA ALA A 33 -12.83 -8.38 6.84
C ALA A 33 -12.41 -7.02 7.45
N ARG A 34 -11.20 -6.53 7.15
CA ARG A 34 -10.64 -5.28 7.70
C ARG A 34 -10.51 -4.16 6.66
N LEU A 35 -10.22 -4.50 5.42
CA LEU A 35 -9.91 -3.57 4.32
C LEU A 35 -11.02 -3.50 3.26
N GLY A 36 -12.02 -4.36 3.36
CA GLY A 36 -13.12 -4.46 2.41
C GLY A 36 -12.83 -5.44 1.26
N PRO A 37 -13.69 -5.48 0.24
CA PRO A 37 -13.58 -6.46 -0.84
C PRO A 37 -12.31 -6.27 -1.67
N VAL A 38 -11.76 -7.38 -2.15
CA VAL A 38 -10.62 -7.38 -3.08
C VAL A 38 -11.01 -6.78 -4.43
N ASP A 39 -10.08 -6.03 -5.00
CA ASP A 39 -10.17 -5.41 -6.32
C ASP A 39 -9.31 -6.16 -7.34
N MET A 40 -8.04 -6.42 -6.99
CA MET A 40 -7.07 -7.11 -7.84
C MET A 40 -6.16 -7.98 -6.99
N ILE A 41 -5.65 -9.07 -7.57
CA ILE A 41 -4.64 -9.93 -6.94
C ILE A 41 -3.54 -10.18 -7.96
N SER A 42 -2.28 -10.12 -7.54
CA SER A 42 -1.17 -10.47 -8.41
C SER A 42 -1.12 -11.99 -8.69
N PRO A 43 -0.42 -12.41 -9.75
CA PRO A 43 0.11 -13.77 -9.83
C PRO A 43 0.96 -14.08 -8.59
N TRP A 44 1.17 -15.37 -8.33
CA TRP A 44 2.22 -15.79 -7.42
C TRP A 44 3.59 -15.49 -8.02
N LEU A 45 4.48 -14.95 -7.20
CA LEU A 45 5.87 -14.67 -7.54
C LEU A 45 6.75 -15.50 -6.61
N ASP A 46 7.83 -16.07 -7.13
CA ASP A 46 8.86 -16.65 -6.28
C ASP A 46 9.56 -15.55 -5.50
N PHE A 47 9.93 -15.85 -4.25
CA PHE A 47 10.57 -14.91 -3.34
C PHE A 47 11.98 -15.41 -3.01
N ASP A 48 12.94 -15.03 -3.85
CA ASP A 48 14.32 -15.55 -3.80
C ASP A 48 15.31 -14.54 -3.18
N PHE A 49 14.80 -13.51 -2.51
CA PHE A 49 15.59 -12.29 -2.25
C PHE A 49 16.37 -12.27 -0.95
N THR A 50 16.06 -13.11 0.05
CA THR A 50 16.90 -13.20 1.26
C THR A 50 16.93 -14.59 1.89
N SER A 51 18.14 -15.07 2.19
CA SER A 51 18.39 -16.28 3.01
C SER A 51 18.02 -16.09 4.49
N TYR A 52 17.74 -14.84 4.90
CA TYR A 52 17.33 -14.52 6.26
C TYR A 52 15.96 -15.13 6.60
N TYR A 53 14.97 -14.98 5.73
CA TYR A 53 13.62 -15.52 5.99
C TYR A 53 13.57 -17.05 5.87
N GLU A 54 14.47 -17.67 5.10
CA GLU A 54 14.52 -19.13 4.96
C GLU A 54 14.83 -19.83 6.29
N LYS A 55 15.67 -19.22 7.14
CA LYS A 55 15.99 -19.77 8.46
C LYS A 55 14.79 -19.76 9.41
N GLU A 56 13.90 -18.79 9.28
CA GLU A 56 12.73 -18.60 10.15
C GLU A 56 11.48 -19.33 9.63
N MET A 57 11.21 -19.20 8.32
CA MET A 57 9.98 -19.61 7.65
C MET A 57 10.14 -20.86 6.77
N GLY A 58 11.39 -21.26 6.50
CA GLY A 58 11.73 -22.28 5.51
C GLY A 58 11.69 -21.74 4.07
N ALA A 59 12.15 -22.59 3.14
CA ALA A 59 12.09 -22.36 1.70
C ALA A 59 11.26 -23.48 1.02
N PRO A 60 10.76 -23.25 -0.22
CA PRO A 60 10.74 -21.97 -0.95
C PRO A 60 9.68 -21.00 -0.38
N LEU A 61 9.83 -19.70 -0.66
CA LEU A 61 8.88 -18.65 -0.30
C LEU A 61 8.19 -18.09 -1.55
N PHE A 62 6.95 -17.65 -1.38
CA PHE A 62 6.12 -17.13 -2.46
C PHE A 62 5.46 -15.82 -2.06
N ARG A 63 5.58 -14.81 -2.91
CA ARG A 63 5.00 -13.47 -2.76
C ARG A 63 3.70 -13.33 -3.54
N ARG A 64 2.75 -12.61 -2.93
CA ARG A 64 1.51 -12.18 -3.59
C ARG A 64 1.08 -10.81 -3.08
N LEU A 65 0.47 -10.02 -3.96
CA LEU A 65 -0.12 -8.73 -3.61
C LEU A 65 -1.65 -8.81 -3.73
N MET A 66 -2.34 -8.21 -2.77
CA MET A 66 -3.78 -8.01 -2.77
C MET A 66 -4.09 -6.52 -2.75
N VAL A 67 -5.01 -6.10 -3.61
CA VAL A 67 -5.46 -4.72 -3.74
C VAL A 67 -6.93 -4.67 -3.35
N PHE A 68 -7.36 -3.66 -2.59
CA PHE A 68 -8.73 -3.58 -2.07
C PHE A 68 -9.52 -2.45 -2.74
N LYS A 69 -10.84 -2.63 -2.87
CA LYS A 69 -11.70 -1.67 -3.58
C LYS A 69 -11.78 -0.32 -2.86
N PRO A 70 -12.08 -0.25 -1.54
CA PRO A 70 -12.24 1.02 -0.85
C PRO A 70 -10.93 1.82 -0.88
N LEU A 71 -11.01 3.10 -1.24
CA LEU A 71 -9.90 4.01 -1.03
C LEU A 71 -9.81 4.37 0.46
N ILE A 72 -8.61 4.68 0.94
CA ILE A 72 -8.35 4.98 2.35
C ILE A 72 -7.74 6.37 2.51
N GLU A 73 -8.02 7.01 3.64
CA GLU A 73 -7.21 8.15 4.08
C GLU A 73 -5.77 7.70 4.30
N GLN A 74 -4.80 8.50 3.85
CA GLN A 74 -3.38 8.14 3.93
C GLN A 74 -2.89 7.93 5.36
N THR A 75 -3.50 8.63 6.33
CA THR A 75 -3.21 8.51 7.76
C THR A 75 -3.55 7.14 8.34
N ARG A 76 -4.40 6.34 7.68
CA ARG A 76 -4.76 4.98 8.15
C ARG A 76 -3.61 3.99 8.01
N LEU A 77 -2.53 4.31 7.29
CA LEU A 77 -1.46 3.37 7.01
C LEU A 77 -0.79 2.82 8.28
N ALA A 78 -0.62 3.64 9.32
CA ALA A 78 -0.04 3.21 10.60
C ALA A 78 -0.92 2.14 11.29
N ALA A 79 -2.21 2.43 11.44
CA ALA A 79 -3.18 1.50 12.01
C ALA A 79 -3.29 0.20 11.20
N ILE A 80 -3.25 0.28 9.86
CA ILE A 80 -3.24 -0.90 9.00
C ILE A 80 -1.99 -1.75 9.26
N LYS A 81 -0.80 -1.15 9.44
CA LYS A 81 0.41 -1.92 9.77
C LYS A 81 0.29 -2.66 11.08
N ARG A 82 -0.22 -2.01 12.13
CA ARG A 82 -0.44 -2.67 13.41
C ARG A 82 -1.41 -3.84 13.29
N MET A 83 -2.54 -3.64 12.61
CA MET A 83 -3.50 -4.70 12.33
C MET A 83 -2.86 -5.87 11.58
N THR A 84 -2.04 -5.61 10.56
CA THR A 84 -1.35 -6.71 9.84
C THR A 84 -0.29 -7.41 10.70
N ASN A 85 0.38 -6.72 11.62
CA ASN A 85 1.31 -7.36 12.55
C ASN A 85 0.55 -8.30 13.51
N GLU A 86 -0.64 -7.89 13.96
CA GLU A 86 -1.51 -8.76 14.78
C GLU A 86 -1.92 -10.00 13.98
N LEU A 87 -2.30 -9.86 12.70
CA LEU A 87 -2.60 -11.00 11.84
C LEU A 87 -1.39 -11.94 11.68
N GLU A 88 -0.19 -11.40 11.44
CA GLU A 88 1.04 -12.21 11.42
C GLU A 88 1.21 -13.02 12.71
N ASN A 89 0.99 -12.38 13.87
CA ASN A 89 1.10 -13.01 15.18
C ASN A 89 0.07 -14.14 15.37
N THR A 90 -1.19 -13.94 14.96
CA THR A 90 -2.23 -14.97 15.06
C THR A 90 -1.95 -16.20 14.20
N LEU A 91 -1.19 -16.04 13.12
CA LEU A 91 -0.83 -17.11 12.18
C LEU A 91 0.46 -17.84 12.56
N GLN A 92 1.18 -17.40 13.60
CA GLN A 92 2.39 -18.07 14.06
C GLN A 92 2.09 -19.49 14.55
N ARG A 93 3.06 -20.38 14.42
CA ARG A 93 2.98 -21.76 14.94
C ARG A 93 4.28 -22.12 15.63
N GLY A 94 4.19 -22.55 16.89
CA GLY A 94 5.38 -22.88 17.70
C GLY A 94 6.36 -21.72 17.84
N GLY A 95 5.86 -20.48 17.93
CA GLY A 95 6.68 -19.27 18.01
C GLY A 95 7.39 -18.86 16.71
N ARG A 96 7.13 -19.55 15.59
CA ARG A 96 7.71 -19.23 14.28
C ARG A 96 6.71 -18.56 13.36
N ARG A 97 7.20 -17.58 12.61
CA ARG A 97 6.46 -16.87 11.56
C ARG A 97 6.14 -17.81 10.41
N ARG A 98 4.90 -17.73 9.90
CA ARG A 98 4.44 -18.48 8.71
C ARG A 98 4.16 -17.58 7.51
N VAL A 99 3.95 -16.29 7.76
CA VAL A 99 3.72 -15.26 6.75
C VAL A 99 4.36 -13.95 7.20
N ASN A 100 4.88 -13.18 6.26
CA ASN A 100 5.16 -11.75 6.44
C ASN A 100 4.16 -10.95 5.62
N ILE A 101 3.58 -9.89 6.21
CA ILE A 101 2.53 -9.05 5.63
C ILE A 101 3.00 -7.59 5.61
N ASP A 102 3.15 -7.06 4.41
CA ASP A 102 3.62 -5.71 4.12
C ASP A 102 2.46 -4.86 3.56
N PRO A 103 1.73 -4.13 4.41
CA PRO A 103 0.76 -3.17 3.92
C PRO A 103 1.44 -1.92 3.37
N GLY A 104 0.79 -1.36 2.36
CA GLY A 104 1.15 -0.12 1.73
C GLY A 104 -0.05 0.55 1.09
N TYR A 105 0.20 1.66 0.41
CA TYR A 105 -0.77 2.27 -0.46
C TYR A 105 -0.14 2.78 -1.74
N LEU A 106 -1.00 2.99 -2.73
CA LEU A 106 -0.66 3.57 -4.01
C LEU A 106 -1.36 4.92 -4.19
N LEU A 107 -0.59 5.90 -4.64
CA LEU A 107 -1.02 7.23 -5.09
C LEU A 107 -0.63 7.43 -6.56
N PRO A 108 -1.12 8.49 -7.24
CA PRO A 108 -0.80 8.70 -8.66
C PRO A 108 0.70 8.80 -8.94
N GLU A 109 1.47 9.30 -7.98
CA GLU A 109 2.90 9.59 -8.11
C GLU A 109 3.83 8.58 -7.41
N ARG A 110 3.32 7.68 -6.56
CA ARG A 110 4.17 6.84 -5.70
C ARG A 110 3.48 5.61 -5.14
N PHE A 111 4.31 4.65 -4.73
CA PHE A 111 3.93 3.51 -3.91
C PHE A 111 4.72 3.57 -2.59
N VAL A 112 4.01 3.39 -1.49
CA VAL A 112 4.54 3.55 -0.12
C VAL A 112 4.23 2.29 0.68
N LEU A 113 5.21 1.77 1.41
CA LEU A 113 5.05 0.68 2.37
C LEU A 113 5.09 1.19 3.82
N ALA A 114 4.46 0.45 4.72
CA ALA A 114 4.52 0.70 6.15
C ALA A 114 5.48 -0.27 6.85
N THR A 115 6.28 0.25 7.78
CA THR A 115 7.24 -0.54 8.54
C THR A 115 7.42 -0.02 9.96
N GLY A 116 7.65 -0.91 10.92
CA GLY A 116 8.02 -0.52 12.29
C GLY A 116 9.51 -0.23 12.45
N LYS A 117 10.32 -0.39 11.40
CA LYS A 117 11.78 -0.22 11.45
C LYS A 117 12.14 1.18 10.94
N ASN A 118 12.72 2.02 11.79
CA ASN A 118 13.25 3.31 11.36
C ASN A 118 14.48 3.13 10.44
N PHE A 119 14.66 4.02 9.46
CA PHE A 119 15.85 4.11 8.60
C PHE A 119 15.96 5.49 7.97
N THR A 120 17.08 5.82 7.33
CA THR A 120 17.43 7.17 6.87
C THR A 120 16.40 7.86 5.97
N HIS A 121 15.70 7.10 5.10
CA HIS A 121 14.68 7.63 4.18
C HIS A 121 13.23 7.48 4.69
N ARG A 122 13.04 6.87 5.87
CA ARG A 122 11.72 6.51 6.38
C ARG A 122 11.15 7.62 7.26
N ILE A 123 9.90 7.97 7.01
CA ILE A 123 9.23 9.10 7.68
C ILE A 123 8.29 8.55 8.74
N TYR A 124 8.38 9.06 9.97
CA TYR A 124 7.45 8.68 11.03
C TYR A 124 6.02 9.11 10.70
N ILE A 125 5.06 8.19 10.82
CA ILE A 125 3.64 8.43 10.50
C ILE A 125 2.69 8.13 11.67
N GLY A 126 3.23 7.93 12.87
CA GLY A 126 2.45 7.63 14.08
C GLY A 126 2.53 6.17 14.52
N GLU A 127 2.20 5.92 15.79
CA GLU A 127 2.05 4.58 16.37
C GLU A 127 3.29 3.66 16.25
N GLY A 128 4.48 4.24 16.26
CA GLY A 128 5.74 3.51 16.04
C GLY A 128 5.94 3.01 14.60
N ILE A 129 5.13 3.49 13.65
CA ILE A 129 5.19 3.11 12.24
C ILE A 129 5.81 4.23 11.40
N TYR A 130 6.54 3.82 10.38
CA TYR A 130 7.19 4.67 9.40
C TYR A 130 6.69 4.35 7.99
N ALA A 131 6.56 5.39 7.17
CA ALA A 131 6.34 5.29 5.73
C ALA A 131 7.68 5.15 5.00
N ASP A 132 7.76 4.16 4.13
CA ASP A 132 8.86 3.90 3.23
C ASP A 132 8.43 4.27 1.80
N LEU A 133 9.02 5.32 1.22
CA LEU A 133 8.80 5.67 -0.17
C LEU A 133 9.49 4.61 -1.05
N THR A 134 8.74 3.60 -1.47
CA THR A 134 9.29 2.41 -2.10
C THR A 134 9.46 2.55 -3.62
N LEU A 135 8.50 3.18 -4.31
CA LEU A 135 8.60 3.45 -5.76
C LEU A 135 8.02 4.83 -6.09
N ILE A 136 8.56 5.46 -7.14
CA ILE A 136 8.00 6.70 -7.72
C ILE A 136 7.50 6.44 -9.14
N TYR A 137 6.39 7.06 -9.53
CA TYR A 137 5.85 6.94 -10.88
C TYR A 137 6.32 8.11 -11.75
N ARG A 138 7.06 7.81 -12.82
CA ARG A 138 7.59 8.84 -13.74
C ARG A 138 7.66 8.31 -15.15
N LYS A 139 7.22 9.12 -16.13
CA LYS A 139 7.25 8.77 -17.57
C LYS A 139 6.61 7.41 -17.86
N GLY A 140 5.41 7.19 -17.33
CA GLY A 140 4.59 6.01 -17.66
C GLY A 140 4.87 4.73 -16.84
N VAL A 141 5.84 4.72 -15.94
CA VAL A 141 6.23 3.51 -15.21
C VAL A 141 6.69 3.82 -13.78
N PHE A 142 6.53 2.86 -12.87
CA PHE A 142 7.17 2.92 -11.56
C PHE A 142 8.69 2.72 -11.69
N ARG A 143 9.44 3.53 -10.95
CA ARG A 143 10.90 3.52 -10.88
C ARG A 143 11.32 3.22 -9.46
N THR A 144 12.36 2.41 -9.36
CA THR A 144 13.05 2.11 -8.11
C THR A 144 13.83 3.32 -7.62
N LEU A 145 14.09 3.31 -6.32
CA LEU A 145 14.95 4.22 -5.58
C LEU A 145 16.14 3.43 -5.03
N PRO A 146 17.22 4.08 -4.57
CA PRO A 146 18.41 3.38 -4.07
C PRO A 146 18.13 2.40 -2.91
N TRP A 147 17.01 2.57 -2.21
CA TRP A 147 16.59 1.76 -1.06
C TRP A 147 15.37 0.87 -1.34
N THR A 148 14.86 0.80 -2.58
CA THR A 148 13.73 -0.08 -2.91
C THR A 148 14.10 -1.54 -2.61
N TYR A 149 13.21 -2.25 -1.92
CA TYR A 149 13.41 -3.68 -1.65
C TYR A 149 13.54 -4.47 -2.96
N PRO A 150 14.46 -5.45 -3.05
CA PRO A 150 14.70 -6.19 -4.29
C PRO A 150 13.46 -6.86 -4.88
N ASP A 151 12.55 -7.36 -4.04
CA ASP A 151 11.29 -7.98 -4.49
C ASP A 151 10.35 -6.96 -5.15
N TYR A 152 10.31 -5.72 -4.64
CA TYR A 152 9.55 -4.62 -5.25
C TYR A 152 10.23 -4.00 -6.48
N ALA A 153 11.51 -4.33 -6.72
CA ALA A 153 12.22 -3.99 -7.95
C ALA A 153 12.00 -5.01 -9.08
N ASP A 154 11.40 -6.17 -8.80
CA ASP A 154 11.07 -7.18 -9.81
C ASP A 154 10.12 -6.60 -10.87
N ARG A 155 10.45 -6.87 -12.14
CA ARG A 155 9.72 -6.32 -13.27
C ARG A 155 8.24 -6.73 -13.27
N ARG A 156 7.93 -7.97 -12.90
CA ARG A 156 6.56 -8.50 -12.84
C ARG A 156 5.73 -7.75 -11.80
N LEU A 157 6.34 -7.40 -10.67
CA LEU A 157 5.70 -6.63 -9.61
C LEU A 157 5.49 -5.16 -10.02
N ILE A 158 6.49 -4.54 -10.66
CA ILE A 158 6.38 -3.19 -11.24
C ILE A 158 5.26 -3.12 -12.28
N ASP A 159 5.17 -4.10 -13.18
CA ASP A 159 4.13 -4.14 -14.21
C ASP A 159 2.75 -4.34 -13.58
N PHE A 160 2.62 -5.22 -12.57
CA PHE A 160 1.38 -5.37 -11.81
C PHE A 160 0.96 -4.07 -11.11
N LEU A 161 1.87 -3.41 -10.39
CA LEU A 161 1.57 -2.13 -9.73
C LEU A 161 1.18 -1.03 -10.73
N THR A 162 1.76 -1.06 -11.94
CA THR A 162 1.37 -0.14 -13.01
C THR A 162 -0.07 -0.37 -13.46
N LEU A 163 -0.52 -1.62 -13.59
CA LEU A 163 -1.92 -1.95 -13.86
C LEU A 163 -2.84 -1.48 -12.73
N VAL A 164 -2.44 -1.71 -11.47
CA VAL A 164 -3.18 -1.26 -10.29
C VAL A 164 -3.32 0.27 -10.28
N ARG A 165 -2.25 1.00 -10.60
CA ARG A 165 -2.28 2.46 -10.72
C ARG A 165 -3.29 2.91 -11.78
N ASN A 166 -3.26 2.30 -12.97
CA ASN A 166 -4.16 2.69 -14.06
C ASN A 166 -5.63 2.51 -13.65
N LYS A 167 -5.96 1.39 -12.99
CA LYS A 167 -7.28 1.19 -12.42
C LYS A 167 -7.60 2.21 -11.30
N TYR A 168 -6.66 2.46 -10.40
CA TYR A 168 -6.83 3.43 -9.32
C TYR A 168 -7.12 4.84 -9.84
N MET A 169 -6.53 5.28 -10.96
CA MET A 169 -6.85 6.59 -11.54
C MET A 169 -8.33 6.70 -11.94
N ILE A 170 -8.95 5.60 -12.39
CA ILE A 170 -10.38 5.54 -12.71
C ILE A 170 -11.20 5.60 -11.41
N ASP A 171 -10.83 4.81 -10.40
CA ASP A 171 -11.51 4.77 -9.11
C ASP A 171 -11.45 6.15 -8.41
N LEU A 172 -10.29 6.81 -8.44
CA LEU A 172 -10.09 8.15 -7.87
C LEU A 172 -10.97 9.19 -8.55
N LYS A 173 -11.09 9.16 -9.88
CA LYS A 173 -11.98 10.08 -10.61
C LYS A 173 -13.44 9.90 -10.17
N LYS A 174 -13.87 8.65 -9.98
CA LYS A 174 -15.22 8.33 -9.47
C LYS A 174 -15.43 8.79 -8.04
N GLU A 175 -14.44 8.61 -7.16
CA GLU A 175 -14.51 9.06 -5.76
C GLU A 175 -14.62 10.57 -5.65
N LEU A 176 -13.81 11.32 -6.42
CA LEU A 176 -13.85 12.78 -6.44
C LEU A 176 -15.16 13.31 -7.02
N ALA A 177 -15.73 12.65 -8.03
CA ALA A 177 -17.04 13.04 -8.58
C ALA A 177 -18.19 12.82 -7.58
N ARG A 178 -18.04 11.88 -6.63
CA ARG A 178 -19.03 11.64 -5.56
C ARG A 178 -18.91 12.61 -4.38
N LYS A 179 -17.78 13.28 -4.24
CA LYS A 179 -17.49 14.25 -3.17
C LYS A 179 -17.01 15.58 -3.80
N PRO A 180 -17.90 16.32 -4.49
CA PRO A 180 -17.52 17.53 -5.21
C PRO A 180 -16.93 18.61 -4.29
N ASP A 181 -17.36 18.69 -3.03
CA ASP A 181 -16.84 19.65 -2.04
C ASP A 181 -15.39 19.34 -1.56
N ALA A 182 -14.82 18.20 -1.97
CA ALA A 182 -13.43 17.83 -1.68
C ALA A 182 -12.46 18.22 -2.81
N LEU A 183 -12.91 18.93 -3.85
CA LEU A 183 -12.07 19.40 -4.95
C LEU A 183 -11.30 20.69 -4.55
N PRO A 184 -9.97 20.72 -4.66
CA PRO A 184 -9.22 21.96 -4.68
C PRO A 184 -9.63 22.80 -5.90
N GLY A 185 -10.40 23.89 -5.71
CA GLY A 185 -10.49 24.95 -6.71
C GLY A 185 -11.87 25.36 -7.24
N SER A 186 -13.00 24.94 -6.66
CA SER A 186 -14.29 25.57 -6.97
C SER A 186 -14.54 26.78 -6.06
N ALA A 187 -13.70 27.80 -6.16
CA ALA A 187 -14.12 29.14 -5.76
C ALA A 187 -14.78 29.77 -6.98
N SER A 188 -16.10 29.92 -6.93
CA SER A 188 -16.85 30.73 -7.89
C SER A 188 -16.28 32.16 -7.91
N PRO A 189 -15.99 32.76 -9.07
CA PRO A 189 -15.84 34.20 -9.15
C PRO A 189 -17.26 34.77 -9.21
N ASP A 190 -17.77 35.26 -8.08
CA ASP A 190 -18.68 36.41 -8.02
C ASP A 190 -19.34 36.51 -6.64
N ALA A 191 -18.92 37.53 -5.90
CA ALA A 191 -19.85 38.46 -5.27
C ALA A 191 -19.07 39.75 -5.07
N GLY A 192 -19.25 40.68 -6.01
CA GLY A 192 -18.94 42.08 -5.81
C GLY A 192 -19.65 42.60 -4.56
N GLY A 193 -18.96 43.49 -3.86
CA GLY A 193 -19.45 44.15 -2.67
C GLY A 193 -18.53 45.30 -2.36
N GLU A 194 -18.73 46.40 -3.08
CA GLU A 194 -18.29 47.73 -2.68
C GLU A 194 -18.69 47.95 -1.21
N PHE A 195 -17.75 48.39 -0.40
CA PHE A 195 -18.06 49.22 0.76
C PHE A 195 -17.16 50.44 0.72
N SER A 196 -17.84 51.58 0.74
CA SER A 196 -17.32 52.95 0.83
C SER A 196 -16.46 53.19 2.07
#